data_AF-A0A5N9EWA9-F1
#
_entry.id   AF-A0A5N9EWA9-F1
#
_cell.length_a   1.000
_cell.length_b   1.000
_cell.length_c   1.000
_cell.angle_alpha   90.00
_cell.angle_beta   90.00
_cell.angle_gamma   90.00
#
_symmetry.space_group_name_H-M   'P 1'
#
loop_
_entity.id
_entity.type
_entity.pdbx_description
1 polymer ?
#
loop_
_entity_poly.entity_id
_entity_poly.type
_entity_poly.pdbx_seq_one_letter_code
_entity_poly.pdbx_strand_id
1 'polypeptide(L)'
;MSMLQDDMNPETPQNSHELETTEFVIEQSDLGYSPLQSHYLTLLGRLVDVQNEYKSDPESEEWLMKAIQKSVYSAYCDCIEAEIGDPAKLILEQEQQVN
;
A
#
# COMPACT_ATOMS: atom_id res chain seq x y z
N MET A 1 -5.05 44.66 -40.98
CA MET A 1 -6.27 44.17 -40.30
C MET A 1 -5.88 42.92 -39.56
N SER A 2 -5.96 42.99 -38.23
CA SER A 2 -5.68 41.89 -37.30
C SER A 2 -6.97 41.10 -37.09
N MET A 3 -6.95 39.77 -37.23
CA MET A 3 -8.02 38.90 -36.76
C MET A 3 -7.44 37.55 -36.30
N LEU A 4 -7.38 37.41 -34.97
CA LEU A 4 -7.70 36.22 -34.18
C LEU A 4 -6.98 34.91 -34.52
N GLN A 5 -5.86 34.68 -33.84
CA GLN A 5 -5.47 33.35 -33.38
C GLN A 5 -5.74 33.29 -31.87
N ASP A 6 -6.98 32.99 -31.52
CA ASP A 6 -7.38 32.53 -30.19
C ASP A 6 -7.93 31.11 -30.38
N ASP A 7 -7.14 30.12 -30.00
CA ASP A 7 -7.64 28.97 -29.24
C ASP A 7 -6.42 28.28 -28.62
N MET A 8 -6.03 28.91 -27.51
CA MET A 8 -5.19 28.34 -26.48
C MET A 8 -5.86 27.05 -25.99
N ASN A 9 -5.29 25.90 -26.30
CA ASN A 9 -5.66 24.63 -25.68
C ASN A 9 -4.83 24.49 -24.38
N PRO A 10 -5.38 24.75 -23.18
CA PRO A 10 -4.75 24.23 -21.97
C PRO A 10 -5.11 22.75 -21.88
N GLU A 11 -4.29 21.90 -22.50
CA GLU A 11 -4.32 20.48 -22.16
C GLU A 11 -4.02 20.40 -20.66
N THR A 12 -5.07 20.02 -19.95
CA THR A 12 -5.13 19.68 -18.53
C THR A 12 -3.80 19.09 -18.04
N PRO A 13 -3.27 19.51 -16.89
CA PRO A 13 -2.13 18.83 -16.29
C PRO A 13 -2.58 17.42 -15.97
N GLN A 14 -2.16 16.49 -16.81
CA GLN A 14 -2.29 15.07 -16.58
C GLN A 14 -1.36 14.79 -15.40
N ASN A 15 -1.90 14.97 -14.19
CA ASN A 15 -1.36 14.43 -12.96
C ASN A 15 -1.47 12.92 -13.10
N SER A 16 -0.54 12.34 -13.86
CA SER A 16 -0.11 10.98 -13.64
C SER A 16 0.55 10.99 -12.26
N HIS A 17 -0.29 10.90 -11.23
CA HIS A 17 0.05 10.06 -10.11
C HIS A 17 0.28 8.68 -10.73
N GLU A 18 1.52 8.46 -11.17
CA GLU A 18 2.10 7.14 -11.14
C GLU A 18 1.97 6.74 -9.68
N LEU A 19 0.82 6.13 -9.35
CA LEU A 19 0.72 5.24 -8.23
C LEU A 19 1.76 4.19 -8.54
N GLU A 20 2.98 4.45 -8.09
CA GLU A 20 4.05 3.50 -7.90
C GLU A 20 3.47 2.49 -6.93
N THR A 21 2.59 1.66 -7.47
CA THR A 21 2.09 0.45 -6.84
C THR A 21 3.35 -0.37 -6.80
N THR A 22 4.06 -0.26 -5.68
CA THR A 22 5.07 -1.21 -5.25
C THR A 22 4.38 -2.55 -5.34
N GLU A 23 4.53 -3.17 -6.51
CA GLU A 23 4.02 -4.47 -6.83
C GLU A 23 4.91 -5.39 -6.00
N PHE A 24 4.53 -5.59 -4.74
CA PHE A 24 5.12 -6.59 -3.87
C PHE A 24 4.67 -7.94 -4.44
N VAL A 25 5.24 -8.28 -5.59
CA VAL A 25 5.12 -9.58 -6.23
C VAL A 25 5.89 -10.51 -5.32
N ILE A 26 5.21 -11.04 -4.31
CA ILE A 26 5.67 -12.24 -3.63
C ILE A 26 5.66 -13.30 -4.73
N GLU A 27 6.83 -13.56 -5.32
CA GLU A 27 6.99 -14.62 -6.31
C GLU A 27 6.41 -15.89 -5.69
N GLN A 28 5.26 -16.34 -6.22
CA GLN A 28 4.51 -17.48 -5.72
C GLN A 28 5.30 -18.81 -5.82
N SER A 29 6.55 -18.78 -6.27
CA SER A 29 7.26 -19.92 -6.82
C SER A 29 8.44 -20.46 -6.01
N ASP A 30 8.89 -19.84 -4.91
CA ASP A 30 10.11 -20.36 -4.22
C ASP A 30 10.05 -20.54 -2.69
N LEU A 31 8.96 -20.16 -2.02
CA LEU A 31 8.80 -20.34 -0.56
C LEU A 31 7.80 -21.43 -0.12
N GLY A 32 7.18 -22.16 -1.06
CA GLY A 32 6.29 -23.27 -0.71
C GLY A 32 4.99 -22.85 -0.01
N TYR A 33 4.65 -21.56 -0.01
CA TYR A 33 3.40 -21.07 0.55
C TYR A 33 2.20 -21.42 -0.33
N SER A 34 1.08 -21.72 0.30
CA SER A 34 -0.20 -21.83 -0.39
C SER A 34 -0.61 -20.47 -1.00
N PRO A 35 -1.45 -20.47 -2.05
CA PRO A 35 -1.98 -19.23 -2.63
C PRO A 35 -2.66 -18.32 -1.60
N LEU A 36 -3.31 -18.92 -0.59
CA LEU A 36 -3.97 -18.20 0.49
C LEU A 36 -2.96 -17.53 1.44
N GLN A 37 -1.91 -18.25 1.83
CA GLN A 37 -0.81 -17.69 2.63
C GLN A 37 -0.13 -16.52 1.92
N SER A 38 0.14 -16.66 0.62
CA SER A 38 0.73 -15.58 -0.18
C SER A 38 -0.19 -14.36 -0.24
N HIS A 39 -1.50 -14.58 -0.39
CA HIS A 39 -2.49 -13.50 -0.37
C HIS A 39 -2.48 -12.72 0.95
N TYR A 40 -2.42 -13.41 2.09
CA TYR A 40 -2.37 -12.75 3.40
C TYR A 40 -1.10 -11.92 3.58
N LEU A 41 0.07 -12.41 3.14
CA LEU A 41 1.32 -11.66 3.21
C LEU A 41 1.28 -10.41 2.31
N THR A 42 0.78 -10.53 1.08
CA THR A 42 0.62 -9.38 0.17
C THR A 42 -0.36 -8.35 0.74
N LEU A 43 -1.47 -8.81 1.31
CA LEU A 43 -2.45 -7.93 1.95
C LEU A 43 -1.84 -7.19 3.14
N LEU A 44 -1.11 -7.89 4.00
CA LEU A 44 -0.46 -7.30 5.15
C LEU A 44 0.56 -6.23 4.73
N GLY A 45 1.42 -6.52 3.75
CA GLY A 45 2.38 -5.56 3.21
C GLY A 45 1.69 -4.28 2.72
N ARG A 46 0.68 -4.41 1.86
CA ARG A 46 -0.08 -3.26 1.35
C ARG A 46 -0.74 -2.43 2.44
N LEU A 47 -1.29 -3.06 3.47
CA LEU A 47 -1.92 -2.34 4.58
C LEU A 47 -0.90 -1.56 5.42
N VAL A 48 0.33 -2.06 5.52
CA VAL A 48 1.42 -1.36 6.21
C VAL A 48 1.93 -0.19 5.36
N ASP A 49 2.07 -0.37 4.05
CA ASP A 49 2.41 0.74 3.12
C ASP A 49 1.41 1.89 3.25
N VAL A 50 0.11 1.55 3.16
CA VAL A 50 -0.98 2.51 3.38
C VAL A 50 -0.86 3.15 4.76
N GLN A 51 -0.58 2.39 5.81
CA GLN A 51 -0.40 2.96 7.14
C GLN A 51 0.73 4.00 7.17
N ASN A 52 1.84 3.77 6.48
CA ASN A 52 3.00 4.66 6.46
C ASN A 52 2.75 5.92 5.63
N GLU A 53 2.06 5.80 4.50
CA GLU A 53 1.57 6.94 3.73
C GLU A 53 0.69 7.85 4.59
N TYR A 54 -0.29 7.27 5.29
CA TYR A 54 -1.22 8.03 6.14
C TYR A 54 -0.56 8.59 7.41
N LYS A 55 0.49 7.95 7.95
CA LYS A 55 1.26 8.53 9.06
C LYS A 55 2.05 9.77 8.64
N SER A 56 2.47 9.81 7.38
CA SER A 56 3.25 10.90 6.81
C SER A 56 2.37 12.08 6.38
N ASP A 57 1.06 11.86 6.24
CA ASP A 57 0.08 12.89 5.90
C ASP A 57 -0.42 13.67 7.14
N PRO A 58 -0.12 14.98 7.26
CA PRO A 58 -0.55 15.82 8.37
C PRO A 58 -2.06 16.11 8.39
N GLU A 59 -2.78 15.89 7.28
CA GLU A 59 -4.23 16.08 7.18
C GLU A 59 -5.00 14.76 7.41
N SER A 60 -4.32 13.67 7.77
CA SER A 60 -4.94 12.37 7.96
C SER A 60 -5.97 12.36 9.09
N GLU A 61 -7.17 11.85 8.78
CA GLU A 61 -8.25 11.78 9.77
C GLU A 61 -8.01 10.65 10.79
N GLU A 62 -8.20 10.94 12.07
CA GLU A 62 -7.91 10.01 13.18
C GLU A 62 -8.68 8.68 13.08
N TRP A 63 -9.92 8.72 12.56
CA TRP A 63 -10.73 7.51 12.39
C TRP A 63 -10.18 6.58 11.30
N LEU A 64 -9.56 7.15 10.27
CA LEU A 64 -8.98 6.41 9.16
C LEU A 64 -7.70 5.70 9.60
N MET A 65 -6.83 6.39 10.35
CA MET A 65 -5.67 5.77 10.99
C MET A 65 -6.08 4.60 11.91
N LYS A 66 -7.14 4.78 12.73
CA LYS A 66 -7.69 3.69 13.56
C LYS A 66 -8.25 2.53 12.74
N ALA A 67 -8.89 2.80 11.62
CA ALA A 67 -9.38 1.77 10.72
C ALA A 67 -8.23 0.97 10.10
N ILE A 68 -7.19 1.65 9.61
CA ILE A 68 -6.00 1.02 9.03
C ILE A 68 -5.29 0.15 10.08
N GLN A 69 -5.07 0.66 11.30
CA GLN A 69 -4.47 -0.12 12.39
C GLN A 69 -5.25 -1.40 12.71
N LYS A 70 -6.59 -1.34 12.71
CA LYS A 70 -7.44 -2.51 12.91
C LYS A 70 -7.33 -3.50 11.74
N SER A 71 -7.29 -3.01 10.51
CA SER A 71 -7.10 -3.84 9.32
C SER A 71 -5.75 -4.56 9.34
N VAL A 72 -4.66 -3.86 9.70
CA VAL A 72 -3.31 -4.44 9.85
C VAL A 72 -3.33 -5.53 10.92
N TYR A 73 -3.93 -5.27 12.08
CA TYR A 73 -4.04 -6.27 13.14
C TYR A 73 -4.84 -7.50 12.70
N SER A 74 -5.97 -7.31 12.01
CA SER A 74 -6.78 -8.40 11.48
C SER A 74 -6.00 -9.25 10.48
N ALA A 75 -5.33 -8.62 9.51
CA ALA A 75 -4.52 -9.31 8.52
C ALA A 75 -3.34 -10.07 9.16
N TYR A 76 -2.75 -9.53 10.23
CA TYR A 76 -1.72 -10.22 11.00
C TYR A 76 -2.27 -11.45 11.74
N CYS A 77 -3.49 -11.36 12.31
CA CYS A 77 -4.16 -12.52 12.88
C CYS A 77 -4.44 -13.59 11.82
N ASP A 78 -4.89 -13.21 10.62
CA ASP A 78 -5.09 -14.14 9.51
C ASP A 78 -3.77 -14.83 9.10
N CYS A 79 -2.64 -14.10 9.14
CA CYS A 79 -1.31 -14.69 8.92
C CYS A 79 -0.93 -15.70 10.01
N ILE A 80 -1.25 -15.42 11.28
CA ILE A 80 -1.01 -16.37 12.38
C ILE A 80 -1.85 -17.63 12.19
N GLU A 81 -3.13 -17.49 11.87
CA GLU A 81 -4.04 -18.62 11.62
C GLU A 81 -3.60 -19.46 10.41
N ALA A 82 -2.96 -18.84 9.42
CA ALA A 82 -2.41 -19.50 8.25
C ALA A 82 -0.97 -20.03 8.46
N GLU A 83 -0.47 -20.11 9.70
CA GLU A 83 0.88 -20.61 10.06
C GLU A 83 2.05 -19.84 9.41
N ILE A 84 1.82 -18.57 9.06
CA ILE A 84 2.80 -17.66 8.43
C ILE A 84 3.03 -16.41 9.31
N GLY A 85 2.95 -16.57 10.63
CA GLY A 85 3.17 -15.49 11.59
C GLY A 85 4.60 -14.94 11.57
N ASP A 86 5.60 -15.81 11.39
CA ASP A 86 7.02 -15.41 11.33
C ASP A 86 7.34 -14.49 10.13
N PRO A 87 6.99 -14.83 8.87
CA PRO A 87 7.19 -13.93 7.74
C PRO A 87 6.35 -12.65 7.86
N ALA A 88 5.14 -12.74 8.42
CA ALA A 88 4.30 -11.56 8.68
C ALA A 88 4.94 -10.60 9.70
N LYS A 89 5.61 -11.13 10.72
CA LYS A 89 6.34 -10.33 11.71
C LYS A 89 7.54 -9.61 11.10
N LEU A 90 8.25 -10.25 10.17
CA LEU A 90 9.35 -9.61 9.43
C LEU A 90 8.87 -8.40 8.62
N ILE A 91 7.70 -8.48 7.99
CA ILE A 91 7.08 -7.35 7.27
C ILE A 91 6.83 -6.18 8.22
N LEU A 92 6.29 -6.44 9.41
CA LEU A 92 6.05 -5.40 10.42
C LEU A 92 7.36 -4.81 11.00
N GLU A 93 8.40 -5.63 11.14
CA GLU A 93 9.71 -5.22 11.67
C GLU A 93 10.55 -4.43 10.66
N GLN A 94 10.53 -4.82 9.38
CA GLN A 94 11.21 -4.07 8.31
C GLN A 94 10.67 -2.65 8.24
N GLU A 95 9.35 -2.50 8.25
CA GLU A 95 8.68 -1.20 8.16
C GLU A 95 8.87 -0.32 9.42
N GLN A 96 9.15 -0.92 10.58
CA GLN A 96 9.54 -0.15 11.78
C GLN A 96 10.97 0.41 11.71
N GLN A 97 11.85 -0.16 10.87
CA GLN A 97 13.24 0.28 10.76
C GLN A 97 13.50 1.31 9.66
N VAL A 98 12.57 1.49 8.72
CA VAL A 98 12.76 2.41 7.58
C VAL A 98 12.37 3.87 7.89
N ASN A 99 11.91 4.16 9.12
CA ASN A 99 11.44 5.50 9.52
C ASN A 99 12.32 6.16 10.59
#